data_AF-A4X2B0-F1
#
_entry.id   AF-A4X2B0-F1
#
_cell.length_a   1.000
_cell.length_b   1.000
_cell.length_c   1.000
_cell.angle_alpha   90.00
_cell.angle_beta   90.00
_cell.angle_gamma   90.00
#
_symmetry.space_group_name_H-M   'P 1'
#
loop_
_entity.id
_entity.type
_entity.pdbx_description
1 polymer ?
#
loop_
_entity_poly.entity_id
_entity_poly.type
_entity_poly.pdbx_seq_one_letter_code
_entity_poly.pdbx_strand_id
1 'polypeptide(L)'
;MPNVKVPNVDEVVRWIKDGKKLTWIVDEIQRKYGVKVGYSTVVDIRRRNDIPALIGRHDDLIPWPLRKEHRHKMPPKMLRALGRRRNGEPLGPTVERELDRWLVARAETSPEAPYGTVVHYNPLTKEGWFYVARRPGIDNDLIRVPDEDASVRTRTRRDH
;
A
#
# COMPACT_ATOMS: atom_id res chain seq x y z
N MET A 1 -11.67 26.45 -2.84
CA MET A 1 -12.53 26.28 -1.64
C MET A 1 -11.92 27.08 -0.51
N PRO A 2 -12.71 27.77 0.33
CA PRO A 2 -12.18 28.57 1.44
C PRO A 2 -11.31 27.69 2.36
N ASN A 3 -10.17 28.23 2.78
CA ASN A 3 -9.19 27.59 3.65
C ASN A 3 -9.76 27.55 5.08
N VAL A 4 -10.61 26.56 5.36
CA VAL A 4 -11.20 26.38 6.69
C VAL A 4 -10.08 26.00 7.66
N LYS A 5 -9.74 26.93 8.56
CA LYS A 5 -8.66 26.76 9.53
C LYS A 5 -9.15 25.87 10.67
N VAL A 6 -8.53 24.71 10.84
CA VAL A 6 -8.76 23.85 12.00
C VAL A 6 -8.27 24.61 13.25
N PRO A 7 -9.12 24.84 14.27
CA PRO A 7 -8.75 25.67 15.42
C PRO A 7 -7.63 25.10 16.28
N ASN A 8 -7.54 23.77 16.39
CA ASN A 8 -6.51 23.10 17.19
C ASN A 8 -5.85 21.96 16.38
N VAL A 9 -4.76 22.29 15.69
CA VAL A 9 -4.03 21.34 14.85
C VAL A 9 -3.32 20.28 15.68
N ASP A 10 -2.76 20.65 16.84
CA ASP A 10 -2.02 19.72 17.72
C ASP A 10 -2.93 18.62 18.28
N GLU A 11 -4.16 18.96 18.61
CA GLU A 11 -5.15 17.99 19.06
C GLU A 11 -5.54 17.00 17.95
N VAL A 12 -5.67 17.47 16.71
CA VAL A 12 -5.89 16.61 15.54
C VAL A 12 -4.67 15.71 15.28
N VAL A 13 -3.45 16.25 15.40
CA VAL A 13 -2.20 15.47 15.31
C VAL A 13 -2.17 14.34 16.34
N ARG A 14 -2.56 14.62 17.58
CA ARG A 14 -2.66 13.60 18.63
C ARG A 14 -3.68 12.52 18.26
N TRP A 15 -4.88 12.87 17.81
CA TRP A 15 -5.87 11.87 17.37
C TRP A 15 -5.39 11.00 16.21
N ILE A 16 -4.61 11.56 15.28
CA ILE A 16 -3.99 10.80 14.20
C ILE A 16 -2.95 9.82 14.76
N LYS A 17 -2.10 10.27 15.69
CA LYS A 17 -1.10 9.42 16.37
C LYS A 17 -1.76 8.31 17.20
N ASP A 18 -2.91 8.60 17.81
CA ASP A 18 -3.75 7.64 18.55
C ASP A 18 -4.51 6.66 17.63
N GLY A 19 -4.32 6.74 16.31
CA GLY A 19 -4.91 5.82 15.34
C GLY A 19 -6.42 6.01 15.14
N LYS A 20 -6.98 7.18 15.46
CA LYS A 20 -8.40 7.44 15.24
C LYS A 20 -8.73 7.44 13.74
N LYS A 21 -9.91 6.91 13.39
CA LYS A 21 -10.38 6.89 11.99
C LYS A 21 -10.60 8.31 11.48
N LEU A 22 -10.29 8.55 10.20
CA LEU A 22 -10.50 9.87 9.57
C LEU A 22 -11.95 10.36 9.66
N THR A 23 -12.92 9.45 9.58
CA THR A 23 -14.36 9.75 9.77
C THR A 23 -14.62 10.31 11.16
N TRP A 24 -14.11 9.63 12.19
CA TRP A 24 -14.23 10.05 13.57
C TRP A 24 -13.59 11.42 13.81
N ILE A 25 -12.40 11.68 13.24
CA ILE A 25 -11.71 12.96 13.40
C ILE A 25 -12.51 14.11 12.78
N VAL A 26 -13.06 13.93 11.57
CA VAL A 26 -13.87 14.96 10.91
C VAL A 26 -15.14 15.25 11.71
N ASP A 27 -15.83 14.21 12.16
CA ASP A 27 -17.04 14.34 12.98
C ASP A 27 -16.74 15.03 14.31
N GLU A 28 -15.62 14.70 14.93
CA GLU A 28 -15.19 15.28 16.20
C GLU A 28 -14.78 16.75 16.07
N ILE A 29 -14.15 17.14 14.96
CA ILE A 29 -13.86 18.56 14.67
C ILE A 29 -15.16 19.35 14.51
N GLN A 30 -16.14 18.81 13.78
CA GLN A 30 -17.45 19.42 13.63
C GLN A 30 -18.18 19.52 14.98
N ARG A 31 -18.14 18.46 15.79
CA ARG A 31 -18.82 18.40 17.09
C ARG A 31 -18.20 19.35 18.11
N LYS A 32 -16.86 19.40 18.19
CA LYS A 32 -16.13 20.14 19.22
C LYS A 32 -15.94 21.62 18.89
N TYR A 33 -15.76 21.95 17.61
CA TYR A 33 -15.47 23.32 17.18
C TYR A 33 -16.53 23.94 16.27
N GLY A 34 -17.56 23.18 15.87
CA GLY A 34 -18.56 23.65 14.92
C GLY A 34 -18.04 23.80 13.49
N VAL A 35 -16.82 23.34 13.21
CA VAL A 35 -16.12 23.57 11.93
C VAL A 35 -16.25 22.35 11.02
N LYS A 36 -16.85 22.54 9.84
CA LYS A 36 -16.94 21.48 8.84
C LYS A 36 -15.66 21.41 8.03
N VAL A 37 -14.93 20.31 8.17
CA VAL A 37 -13.74 20.02 7.38
C VAL A 37 -13.92 18.76 6.54
N GLY A 38 -13.16 18.65 5.45
CA GLY A 38 -13.09 17.44 4.64
C GLY A 38 -11.98 16.50 5.10
N TYR A 39 -12.03 15.25 4.63
CA TYR A 39 -10.94 14.28 4.84
C TYR A 39 -9.58 14.78 4.35
N SER A 40 -9.55 15.54 3.26
CA SER A 40 -8.33 16.15 2.70
C SER A 40 -7.64 17.05 3.71
N THR A 41 -8.37 17.81 4.52
CA THR A 41 -7.80 18.68 5.56
C THR A 41 -7.06 17.87 6.63
N VAL A 42 -7.63 16.75 7.06
CA VAL A 42 -6.99 15.85 8.03
C VAL A 42 -5.75 15.16 7.43
N VAL A 43 -5.82 14.78 6.15
CA VAL A 43 -4.68 14.23 5.40
C VAL A 43 -3.56 15.25 5.22
N ASP A 44 -3.90 16.52 4.96
CA ASP A 44 -2.92 17.61 4.84
C ASP A 44 -2.26 17.93 6.17
N ILE A 45 -3.03 17.95 7.28
CA ILE A 45 -2.49 18.09 8.64
C ILE A 45 -1.52 16.95 8.93
N ARG A 46 -1.90 15.70 8.64
CA ARG A 46 -1.00 14.54 8.75
C ARG A 46 0.30 14.76 7.98
N ARG A 47 0.20 15.19 6.71
CA ARG A 47 1.35 15.38 5.80
C ARG A 47 2.28 16.51 6.26
N ARG A 48 1.74 17.61 6.78
CA ARG A 48 2.51 18.77 7.26
C ARG A 48 3.21 18.53 8.60
N ASN A 49 2.80 17.49 9.32
CA ASN A 49 3.36 17.12 10.62
C ASN A 49 4.21 15.83 10.54
N ASP A 50 4.64 15.46 9.33
CA ASP A 50 5.47 14.28 9.05
C ASP A 50 4.96 12.97 9.66
N ILE A 51 3.64 12.88 9.89
CA ILE A 51 3.04 11.68 10.44
C ILE A 51 2.94 10.66 9.29
N PRO A 52 3.54 9.47 9.41
CA PRO A 52 3.50 8.46 8.36
C PRO A 52 2.04 8.09 8.03
N ALA A 53 1.82 7.60 6.80
CA ALA A 53 0.48 7.20 6.41
C ALA A 53 0.03 6.02 7.27
N LEU A 54 -1.21 6.07 7.77
CA LEU A 54 -1.83 4.98 8.55
C LEU A 54 -1.89 3.65 7.77
N ILE A 55 -1.71 3.71 6.45
CA ILE A 55 -1.47 2.57 5.59
C ILE A 55 -0.09 2.84 4.99
N GLY A 56 0.92 2.08 5.41
CA GLY A 56 2.23 2.13 4.77
C GLY A 56 2.04 2.02 3.26
N ARG A 57 2.61 2.94 2.50
CA ARG A 57 2.72 2.74 1.06
C ARG A 57 3.64 1.55 0.87
N HIS A 58 3.07 0.41 0.49
CA HIS A 58 3.81 -0.82 0.19
C HIS A 58 4.49 -0.72 -1.19
N ASP A 59 5.10 0.43 -1.48
CA ASP A 59 5.64 0.78 -2.80
C ASP A 59 6.74 -0.20 -3.21
N ASP A 60 7.49 -0.75 -2.23
CA ASP A 60 8.55 -1.74 -2.47
C ASP A 60 8.04 -3.09 -3.00
N LEU A 61 6.82 -3.50 -2.61
CA LEU A 61 6.23 -4.78 -3.01
C LEU A 61 5.21 -4.64 -4.15
N ILE A 62 4.79 -3.42 -4.48
CA ILE A 62 3.91 -3.14 -5.62
C ILE A 62 4.42 -1.88 -6.33
N PRO A 63 5.55 -1.96 -7.06
CA PRO A 63 6.13 -0.82 -7.75
C PRO A 63 5.33 -0.37 -8.99
N TRP A 64 4.38 -1.18 -9.46
CA TRP A 64 3.64 -0.92 -10.69
C TRP A 64 2.38 -0.07 -10.51
N PRO A 65 2.03 0.77 -11.50
CA PRO A 65 0.72 1.39 -11.58
C PRO A 65 -0.34 0.33 -11.94
N LEU A 66 -1.08 -0.16 -10.93
CA LEU A 66 -2.07 -1.21 -11.14
C LEU A 66 -3.33 -0.72 -11.85
N ARG A 67 -3.72 -1.39 -12.94
CA ARG A 67 -5.05 -1.28 -13.55
C ARG A 67 -6.15 -1.64 -12.57
N LYS A 68 -7.29 -0.93 -12.63
CA LYS A 68 -8.41 -1.08 -11.66
C LYS A 68 -8.89 -2.53 -11.59
N GLU A 69 -9.04 -3.18 -12.74
CA GLU A 69 -9.44 -4.58 -12.89
C GLU A 69 -8.50 -5.59 -12.19
N HIS A 70 -7.23 -5.22 -11.95
CA HIS A 70 -6.21 -6.12 -11.40
C HIS A 70 -5.95 -5.89 -9.89
N ARG A 71 -6.46 -4.79 -9.32
CA ARG A 71 -6.13 -4.36 -7.93
C ARG A 71 -6.68 -5.28 -6.84
N HIS A 72 -7.76 -5.99 -7.15
CA HIS A 72 -8.48 -6.86 -6.23
C HIS A 72 -8.06 -8.33 -6.36
N LYS A 73 -7.14 -8.65 -7.27
CA LYS A 73 -6.64 -10.01 -7.43
C LYS A 73 -5.82 -10.43 -6.21
N MET A 74 -5.63 -11.74 -6.09
CA MET A 74 -4.98 -12.35 -4.93
C MET A 74 -3.53 -11.86 -4.74
N PRO A 75 -2.65 -11.80 -5.78
CA PRO A 75 -1.26 -11.38 -5.59
C PRO A 75 -1.08 -9.98 -4.94
N PRO A 76 -1.73 -8.89 -5.40
CA PRO A 76 -1.60 -7.60 -4.74
C PRO A 76 -2.25 -7.55 -3.35
N LYS A 77 -3.23 -8.42 -3.05
CA LYS A 77 -3.75 -8.55 -1.68
C LYS A 77 -2.66 -9.08 -0.74
N MET A 78 -1.95 -10.14 -1.15
CA MET A 78 -0.89 -10.76 -0.34
C MET A 78 0.35 -9.89 -0.24
N LEU A 79 0.75 -9.22 -1.32
CA LEU A 79 1.88 -8.27 -1.29
C LEU A 79 1.64 -7.12 -0.31
N ARG A 80 0.41 -6.58 -0.25
CA ARG A 80 0.04 -5.59 0.77
C ARG A 80 0.07 -6.19 2.18
N ALA A 81 -0.49 -7.39 2.36
CA ALA A 81 -0.46 -8.06 3.67
C ALA A 81 0.99 -8.29 4.15
N LEU A 82 1.89 -8.71 3.26
CA LEU A 82 3.30 -8.86 3.56
C LEU A 82 3.95 -7.53 3.93
N GLY A 83 3.67 -6.46 3.18
CA GLY A 83 4.17 -5.13 3.49
C GLY A 83 3.72 -4.66 4.88
N ARG A 84 2.46 -4.89 5.24
CA ARG A 84 1.93 -4.61 6.58
C ARG A 84 2.67 -5.41 7.65
N ARG A 85 2.84 -6.72 7.45
CA ARG A 85 3.60 -7.59 8.37
C ARG A 85 5.05 -7.12 8.54
N ARG A 86 5.74 -6.75 7.46
CA ARG A 86 7.12 -6.23 7.49
C ARG A 86 7.24 -4.92 8.26
N ASN A 87 6.20 -4.09 8.22
CA ASN A 87 6.12 -2.84 8.96
C ASN A 87 5.67 -3.03 10.42
N GLY A 88 5.48 -4.27 10.89
CA GLY A 88 4.98 -4.56 12.22
C GLY A 88 3.50 -4.21 12.42
N GLU A 89 2.75 -3.95 11.35
CA GLU A 89 1.31 -3.69 11.46
C GLU A 89 0.54 -4.99 11.70
N PRO A 90 -0.50 -4.97 12.56
CA PRO A 90 -1.27 -6.16 12.87
C PRO A 90 -2.09 -6.65 11.66
N LEU A 91 -2.04 -7.94 11.40
CA LEU A 91 -2.90 -8.64 10.44
C LEU A 91 -4.01 -9.39 11.20
N GLY A 92 -5.18 -9.50 10.58
CA GLY A 92 -6.22 -10.40 11.11
C GLY A 92 -5.78 -11.87 10.98
N PRO A 93 -6.19 -12.77 11.89
CA PRO A 93 -5.68 -14.15 11.95
C PRO A 93 -5.95 -14.96 10.67
N THR A 94 -7.04 -14.67 9.97
CA THR A 94 -7.33 -15.28 8.67
C THR A 94 -6.34 -14.83 7.59
N VAL A 95 -6.02 -13.53 7.55
CA VAL A 95 -5.11 -12.95 6.55
C VAL A 95 -3.67 -13.40 6.81
N GLU A 96 -3.28 -13.48 8.07
CA GLU A 96 -2.01 -14.05 8.53
C GLU A 96 -1.82 -15.47 8.00
N ARG A 97 -2.79 -16.36 8.25
CA ARG A 97 -2.75 -17.75 7.78
C ARG A 97 -2.77 -17.87 6.25
N GLU A 98 -3.56 -17.03 5.57
CA GLU A 98 -3.56 -16.96 4.10
C GLU A 98 -2.18 -16.56 3.56
N LEU A 99 -1.56 -15.55 4.18
CA LEU A 99 -0.24 -15.07 3.80
C LEU A 99 0.82 -16.16 4.03
N ASP A 100 0.80 -16.86 5.16
CA ASP A 100 1.77 -17.93 5.44
C ASP A 100 1.69 -19.05 4.41
N ARG A 101 0.48 -19.52 4.09
CA ARG A 101 0.26 -20.53 3.05
C ARG A 101 0.74 -20.05 1.68
N TRP A 102 0.44 -18.79 1.37
CA TRP A 102 0.86 -18.20 0.11
C TRP A 102 2.38 -18.11 -0.01
N LEU A 103 3.07 -17.71 1.06
CA LEU A 103 4.54 -17.66 1.13
C LEU A 103 5.17 -19.04 0.97
N VAL A 104 4.65 -20.06 1.67
CA VAL A 104 5.08 -21.46 1.52
C VAL A 104 4.96 -21.89 0.06
N ALA A 105 3.80 -21.66 -0.56
CA ALA A 105 3.57 -22.02 -1.96
C ALA A 105 4.47 -21.26 -2.96
N ARG A 106 5.08 -20.13 -2.56
CA ARG A 106 6.07 -19.42 -3.40
C ARG A 106 7.49 -19.93 -3.18
N ALA A 107 7.78 -20.48 -2.00
CA ALA A 107 9.05 -21.10 -1.67
C ALA A 107 9.18 -22.54 -2.20
N GLU A 108 8.05 -23.21 -2.46
CA GLU A 108 8.01 -24.55 -3.07
C GLU A 108 8.77 -24.59 -4.40
N THR A 109 9.69 -25.55 -4.51
CA THR A 109 10.54 -25.76 -5.68
C THR A 109 9.97 -26.84 -6.59
N SER A 110 10.10 -26.67 -7.91
CA SER A 110 9.78 -27.69 -8.92
C SER A 110 10.85 -27.72 -10.02
N PRO A 111 10.85 -28.71 -10.93
CA PRO A 111 11.75 -28.71 -12.09
C PRO A 111 11.69 -27.41 -12.92
N GLU A 112 10.51 -26.80 -13.02
CA GLU A 112 10.26 -25.54 -13.73
C GLU A 112 10.61 -24.29 -12.89
N ALA A 113 10.69 -24.44 -11.57
CA ALA A 113 10.93 -23.36 -10.62
C ALA A 113 11.86 -23.83 -9.48
N PRO A 114 13.15 -24.09 -9.76
CA PRO A 114 14.07 -24.70 -8.79
C PRO A 114 14.37 -23.83 -7.56
N TYR A 115 14.08 -22.53 -7.64
CA TYR A 115 14.24 -21.56 -6.55
C TYR A 115 12.90 -20.98 -6.07
N GLY A 116 11.81 -21.70 -6.36
CA GLY A 116 10.45 -21.23 -6.18
C GLY A 116 10.06 -20.14 -7.18
N THR A 117 9.01 -19.40 -6.84
CA THR A 117 8.39 -18.42 -7.73
C THR A 117 8.28 -17.04 -7.11
N VAL A 118 8.25 -16.04 -7.97
CA VAL A 118 8.02 -14.63 -7.62
C VAL A 118 6.81 -14.09 -8.36
N VAL A 119 6.26 -12.99 -7.86
CA VAL A 119 5.13 -12.30 -8.47
C VAL A 119 5.63 -11.38 -9.58
N HIS A 120 5.04 -11.51 -10.76
CA HIS A 120 5.23 -10.61 -11.87
C HIS A 120 3.91 -9.95 -12.27
N TYR A 121 3.95 -8.67 -12.59
CA TYR A 121 2.80 -7.92 -13.08
C TYR A 121 3.03 -7.45 -14.52
N ASN A 122 2.07 -7.75 -15.39
CA ASN A 122 1.99 -7.23 -16.74
C ASN A 122 0.62 -6.57 -16.97
N PRO A 123 0.53 -5.23 -17.08
CA PRO A 123 -0.75 -4.53 -17.25
C PRO A 123 -1.41 -4.76 -18.62
N LEU A 124 -0.68 -5.27 -19.61
CA LEU A 124 -1.16 -5.48 -20.97
C LEU A 124 -1.96 -6.78 -21.12
N THR A 125 -1.88 -7.70 -20.16
CA THR A 125 -2.65 -8.95 -20.17
C THR A 125 -3.96 -8.81 -19.41
N LYS A 126 -4.92 -9.70 -19.69
CA LYS A 126 -6.21 -9.76 -18.97
C LYS A 126 -6.03 -10.29 -17.54
N GLU A 127 -5.06 -11.17 -17.35
CA GLU A 127 -4.71 -11.80 -16.09
C GLU A 127 -4.00 -10.81 -15.18
N GLY A 128 -3.13 -9.97 -15.73
CA GLY A 128 -2.38 -8.95 -14.99
C GLY A 128 -1.23 -9.52 -14.16
N TRP A 129 -1.49 -10.57 -13.39
CA TRP A 129 -0.54 -11.12 -12.42
C TRP A 129 -0.17 -12.57 -12.75
N PHE A 130 1.11 -12.86 -12.57
CA PHE A 130 1.70 -14.16 -12.85
C PHE A 130 2.63 -14.58 -11.72
N TYR A 131 2.75 -15.88 -11.54
CA TYR A 131 3.84 -16.47 -10.77
C TYR A 131 4.84 -17.04 -11.75
N VAL A 132 6.08 -16.58 -11.62
CA VAL A 132 7.15 -16.92 -12.56
C VAL A 132 8.34 -17.45 -11.78
N ALA A 133 9.09 -18.38 -12.36
CA ALA A 133 10.27 -18.96 -11.73
C ALA A 133 11.24 -17.85 -11.29
N ARG A 134 11.70 -17.90 -10.04
CA ARG A 134 12.66 -16.94 -9.48
C ARG A 134 13.98 -17.00 -10.25
N ARG A 135 14.51 -15.84 -10.65
CA ARG A 135 15.87 -15.72 -11.22
C ARG A 135 16.90 -15.72 -10.10
N PRO A 136 17.77 -16.74 -9.98
CA PRO A 136 18.80 -16.79 -8.94
C PRO A 136 19.75 -15.58 -9.08
N GLY A 137 20.08 -14.94 -7.95
CA GLY A 137 20.96 -13.77 -7.91
C GLY A 137 20.38 -12.45 -8.46
N ILE A 138 19.13 -12.45 -8.94
CA ILE A 138 18.46 -11.24 -9.48
C ILE A 138 17.18 -10.93 -8.70
N ASP A 139 16.27 -11.90 -8.61
CA ASP A 139 15.01 -11.71 -7.89
C ASP A 139 15.25 -11.96 -6.40
N ASN A 140 15.63 -10.90 -5.67
CA ASN A 140 16.03 -10.97 -4.26
C ASN A 140 14.85 -10.95 -3.26
N ASP A 141 13.62 -10.78 -3.76
CA ASP A 141 12.40 -10.74 -2.94
C ASP A 141 11.24 -11.46 -3.65
N LEU A 142 10.01 -11.32 -3.17
CA LEU A 142 8.81 -11.98 -3.69
C LEU A 142 8.23 -11.36 -4.96
N ILE A 143 8.83 -10.28 -5.45
CA ILE A 143 8.45 -9.66 -6.70
C ILE A 143 9.59 -9.77 -7.71
N ARG A 144 9.20 -9.91 -8.98
CA ARG A 144 10.10 -9.60 -10.09
C ARG A 144 10.18 -8.09 -10.19
N VAL A 145 11.31 -7.50 -9.78
CA VAL A 145 11.54 -6.07 -9.98
C VAL A 145 11.44 -5.79 -11.49
N PRO A 146 10.57 -4.87 -11.93
CA PRO A 146 10.48 -4.51 -13.34
C PRO A 146 11.80 -3.89 -13.82
N ASP A 147 12.25 -4.29 -15.01
CA ASP A 147 13.29 -3.55 -15.73
C ASP A 147 12.78 -2.12 -16.00
N GLU A 148 13.66 -1.11 -15.93
CA GLU A 148 13.31 0.31 -15.77
C GLU A 148 12.18 0.80 -16.69
N ASP A 149 12.08 0.28 -17.92
CA ASP A 149 11.08 0.63 -18.93
C ASP A 149 9.61 0.41 -18.51
N ALA A 150 9.31 -0.55 -17.63
CA ALA A 150 7.93 -0.76 -17.16
C ALA A 150 7.50 0.26 -16.08
N SER A 151 8.46 0.99 -15.50
CA SER A 151 8.23 2.01 -14.45
C SER A 151 8.08 3.44 -15.01
N VAL A 152 8.47 3.67 -16.27
CA VAL A 152 8.65 5.03 -16.83
C VAL A 152 7.35 5.82 -17.07
N ARG A 153 6.15 5.23 -17.05
CA ARG A 153 4.92 5.97 -17.44
C ARG A 153 4.08 6.61 -16.33
N THR A 154 4.62 6.90 -15.13
CA THR A 154 3.87 7.74 -14.16
C THR A 154 4.74 8.71 -13.33
N ARG A 155 5.92 9.09 -13.84
CA ARG A 155 6.71 10.19 -13.29
C ARG A 155 6.88 11.29 -14.34
N THR A 156 5.79 11.88 -14.81
CA THR A 156 5.88 13.12 -15.57
C THR A 156 4.64 14.00 -15.40
N ARG A 157 4.90 15.26 -15.05
CA ARG A 157 4.05 16.46 -15.00
C ARG A 157 3.23 16.72 -13.73
N ARG A 158 3.91 17.27 -12.72
CA ARG A 158 3.51 18.56 -12.15
C ARG A 158 4.75 19.42 -11.94
N ASP A 159 5.23 19.96 -13.06
CA ASP A 159 5.91 21.25 -13.07
C ASP A 159 4.99 22.22 -13.81
N HIS A 160 5.00 23.47 -13.34
CA HIS A 160 4.15 24.63 -13.62
C HIS A 160 2.90 24.78 -12.74
#